data_AF-A0A3N5NYD2-F1
#
_entry.id   AF-A0A3N5NYD2-F1
#
_cell.length_a   1.000
_cell.length_b   1.000
_cell.length_c   1.000
_cell.angle_alpha   90.00
_cell.angle_beta   90.00
_cell.angle_gamma   90.00
#
_symmetry.space_group_name_H-M   'P 1'
#
loop_
_entity.id
_entity.type
_entity.pdbx_description
1 polymer ?
#
loop_
_entity_poly.entity_id
_entity_poly.type
_entity_poly.pdbx_seq_one_letter_code
_entity_poly.pdbx_strand_id
1 'polypeptide(L)' 'TTDGYKFVLGDDGWLLIRFSGTEPVIRVYTETTRKDRVQDILADGLRIAGLEP' A
#
# COMPACT_ATOMS: atom_id res chain seq x y z
N THR A 1 5.08 -14.42 -5.63
CA THR A 1 4.26 -14.11 -4.44
C THR A 1 2.82 -14.02 -4.89
N THR A 2 1.90 -14.72 -4.22
CA THR A 2 0.47 -14.77 -4.62
C THR A 2 -0.35 -13.60 -4.07
N ASP A 3 0.17 -12.92 -3.05
CA ASP A 3 -0.53 -11.89 -2.26
C ASP A 3 0.05 -10.47 -2.44
N GLY A 4 0.44 -10.10 -3.66
CA GLY A 4 0.99 -8.77 -3.95
C GLY A 4 2.42 -8.57 -3.45
N TYR A 5 2.76 -7.31 -3.11
CA TYR A 5 4.08 -6.90 -2.67
C TYR A 5 4.02 -6.00 -1.43
N LYS A 6 4.79 -6.37 -0.40
CA LYS A 6 4.89 -5.64 0.87
C LYS A 6 6.23 -4.88 0.93
N PHE A 7 6.17 -3.56 0.97
CA PHE A 7 7.29 -2.68 1.24
C PHE A 7 7.46 -2.52 2.76
N VAL A 8 8.67 -2.72 3.25
CA VAL A 8 9.03 -2.47 4.65
C VAL A 8 9.66 -1.07 4.71
N LEU A 9 9.07 -0.19 5.52
CA LEU A 9 9.49 1.20 5.67
C LEU A 9 10.40 1.37 6.89
N GLY A 10 11.36 0.45 7.07
CA GLY A 10 12.16 0.36 8.28
C GLY A 10 11.31 0.10 9.53
N ASP A 11 11.63 0.80 10.62
CA ASP A 11 10.91 0.71 11.91
C ASP A 11 9.57 1.47 11.91
N ASP A 12 9.29 2.28 10.87
CA ASP A 12 8.11 3.14 10.80
C ASP A 12 6.84 2.41 10.36
N GLY A 13 6.97 1.20 9.80
CA GLY A 13 5.84 0.34 9.42
C GLY A 13 5.96 -0.27 8.02
N TRP A 14 4.83 -0.45 7.34
CA TRP A 14 4.79 -1.11 6.04
C TRP A 14 3.69 -0.58 5.11
N LEU A 15 3.88 -0.84 3.80
CA LEU A 15 2.90 -0.61 2.74
C LEU A 15 2.70 -1.92 1.97
N LEU A 16 1.47 -2.31 1.70
CA LEU A 16 1.11 -3.50 0.92
C LEU A 16 0.25 -3.10 -0.27
N ILE A 17 0.69 -3.48 -1.47
CA ILE A 17 -0.07 -3.35 -2.71
C ILE A 17 -0.42 -4.75 -3.20
N ARG A 18 -1.71 -5.01 -3.47
CA ARG A 18 -2.18 -6.33 -3.87
C ARG A 18 -3.37 -6.27 -4.81
N PHE A 19 -3.40 -7.17 -5.80
CA PHE A 19 -4.61 -7.46 -6.58
C PHE A 19 -5.61 -8.26 -5.74
N SER A 20 -6.87 -7.83 -5.76
CA SER A 20 -7.98 -8.61 -5.23
C SER A 20 -8.11 -9.94 -5.98
N GLY A 21 -8.35 -11.04 -5.26
CA GLY A 21 -8.60 -12.34 -5.87
C GLY A 21 -10.08 -12.57 -6.24
N THR A 22 -10.99 -11.73 -5.78
CA THR A 22 -12.45 -11.92 -5.91
C THR A 22 -13.16 -10.76 -6.59
N GLU A 23 -12.49 -9.63 -6.79
CA GLU A 23 -13.08 -8.39 -7.32
C GLU A 23 -12.06 -7.72 -8.26
N PRO A 24 -12.48 -6.97 -9.28
CA PRO A 24 -11.58 -6.30 -10.22
C PRO A 24 -11.02 -4.99 -9.62
N VAL A 25 -10.36 -5.08 -8.46
CA VAL A 25 -9.79 -3.92 -7.73
C VAL A 25 -8.36 -4.21 -7.26
N ILE A 26 -7.56 -3.14 -7.14
CA ILE A 26 -6.27 -3.14 -6.45
C ILE A 26 -6.48 -2.58 -5.04
N ARG A 27 -5.83 -3.21 -4.06
CA ARG A 27 -5.86 -2.81 -2.66
C ARG A 27 -4.52 -2.26 -2.24
N VAL A 28 -4.56 -1.16 -1.50
CA VAL A 28 -3.41 -0.51 -0.88
C VAL A 28 -3.68 -0.43 0.62
N TYR A 29 -2.77 -0.99 1.42
CA TYR A 29 -2.84 -1.00 2.88
C TYR A 29 -1.56 -0.43 3.46
N THR A 30 -1.66 0.24 4.60
CA THR A 30 -0.49 0.60 5.38
C THR A 30 -0.76 0.41 6.86
N GLU A 31 0.30 0.11 7.59
CA GLU A 31 0.37 0.25 9.03
C GLU A 31 1.60 1.08 9.34
N THR A 32 1.46 2.03 10.25
CA THR A 32 2.58 2.87 10.69
C THR A 32 2.33 3.38 12.10
N THR A 33 3.41 3.62 12.84
CA THR A 33 3.37 4.30 14.15
C THR A 33 3.08 5.80 14.02
N ARG A 34 3.20 6.34 12.80
CA ARG A 34 3.06 7.76 12.47
C ARG A 34 1.70 8.04 11.85
N LYS A 35 0.72 8.38 12.69
CA LYS A 35 -0.66 8.68 12.24
C LYS A 35 -0.72 9.78 11.17
N ASP A 36 0.17 10.77 11.25
CA ASP A 36 0.30 11.87 10.29
C ASP A 36 0.77 11.40 8.89
N ARG A 37 1.41 10.23 8.78
CA ARG A 37 1.95 9.69 7.53
C ARG A 37 1.04 8.71 6.80
N VAL A 38 -0.07 8.28 7.41
CA VAL A 38 -0.95 7.25 6.84
C VAL A 38 -1.43 7.65 5.44
N GLN A 39 -1.88 8.89 5.26
CA GLN A 39 -2.41 9.35 3.96
C GLN A 39 -1.31 9.47 2.90
N ASP A 40 -0.13 9.99 3.28
CA ASP A 40 1.02 10.10 2.38
C ASP A 40 1.45 8.71 1.86
N ILE A 41 1.56 7.72 2.76
CA ILE A 41 1.99 6.36 2.40
C ILE A 41 0.96 5.68 1.49
N LEU A 42 -0.33 5.86 1.75
CA LEU A 42 -1.39 5.32 0.90
C LEU A 42 -1.37 5.97 -0.49
N ALA A 43 -1.19 7.29 -0.57
CA ALA A 43 -1.08 8.00 -1.84
C ALA A 43 0.13 7.53 -2.65
N ASP A 44 1.29 7.36 -2.00
CA ASP A 44 2.49 6.79 -2.64
C ASP A 44 2.24 5.37 -3.15
N GLY A 45 1.50 4.55 -2.39
CA GLY A 45 1.09 3.22 -2.83
C GLY A 45 0.21 3.23 -4.08
N LEU A 46 -0.74 4.17 -4.18
CA LEU A 46 -1.57 4.34 -5.38
C LEU A 46 -0.72 4.78 -6.59
N ARG A 47 0.25 5.68 -6.40
CA ARG A 47 1.19 6.10 -7.44
C ARG A 47 2.04 4.95 -7.96
N ILE A 48 2.62 4.18 -7.04
CA ILE A 48 3.43 3.00 -7.37
C ILE A 48 2.61 1.98 -8.16
N ALA A 49 1.33 1.82 -7.79
CA ALA A 49 0.40 0.95 -8.51
C ALA A 49 -0.07 1.51 -9.87
N GLY A 50 0.30 2.74 -10.23
CA GLY A 50 -0.14 3.40 -11.47
C GLY A 50 -1.61 3.78 -11.46
N LEU A 51 -2.19 4.06 -10.28
CA LEU A 51 -3.61 4.37 -10.08
C LEU A 51 -3.89 5.85 -9.81
N GLU A 52 -2.87 6.71 -9.92
CA GLU A 52 -3.08 8.15 -9.98
C GLU A 52 -3.61 8.54 -11.37
N PRO A 53 -4.51 9.54 -11.47
CA PRO A 53 -4.95 10.08 -12.77
C PRO A 53 -3.81 10.73 -13.56
#